data_AF-A0A1V9ZAE1-F1
#
_entry.id   AF-A0A1V9ZAE1-F1
#
_cell.length_a   1.000
_cell.length_b   1.000
_cell.length_c   1.000
_cell.angle_alpha   90.00
_cell.angle_beta   90.00
_cell.angle_gamma   90.00
#
_symmetry.space_group_name_H-M   'P 1'
#
loop_
_entity.id
_entity.type
_entity.pdbx_description
1 polymer ?
#
loop_
_entity_poly.entity_id
_entity_poly.type
_entity_poly.pdbx_seq_one_letter_code
_entity_poly.pdbx_strand_id
1 'polypeptide(L)'
;MVSKRHGHAVWESNELLCEVLSWLGIRDLGCACRVSLRWYLLGSNSVLWTTLAKRALAGAETTTLFDLLGPKPYLKLHARRLRTKHLARCIWGTFVESNAWPQLCAHDKWLARLHIAAGLDALAATKYTHEASLESADIVSLLSAYADLLEEQFHDADGAAALLQRAIPLSATPAYLMHNLALLEDKQDRLDSAESWFAKAYGTDPTYQRALCNYAVFLDERRQRYDAAAAMYEAALRNDPHDLDTVGAFADFLTFKRPDLDRVHDLFRQAMRGISARAAPRQDGSDLKIIIQYAEFLTYVCSHPEASAVYQTLLGRLQCGRNSTDADAGLFLCVGLLSYAIAAVYANEDHALGRRLVVEATTIGAYHTSDRPVLQRYKLTAACTVLHVLTPLPALCNAAEREAVGPLNGLLLYLQGDEAAAATLWASCVGDLADVNRREYAFAGYCLGVLFHLRGGPAQRPLALQVMAKAIANDLHGVEYRNLAFVLRECVAVAPGRAHDVLDVLTQYYLAHQARGS
;
A
#
# COMPACT_ATOMS: atom_id res chain seq x y z
N MET A 1 36.09 72.73 38.19
CA MET A 1 36.88 72.28 37.02
C MET A 1 37.34 70.85 37.28
N VAL A 2 37.25 69.97 36.26
CA VAL A 2 37.78 68.58 36.21
C VAL A 2 36.99 67.57 37.07
N SER A 3 36.01 66.85 36.49
CA SER A 3 36.14 65.54 35.80
C SER A 3 36.26 64.34 36.74
N LYS A 4 35.25 63.47 36.71
CA LYS A 4 35.42 62.03 36.37
C LYS A 4 34.06 61.40 36.05
N ARG A 5 33.77 61.30 34.75
CA ARG A 5 32.79 60.37 34.19
C ARG A 5 33.29 58.96 34.46
N HIS A 6 32.58 58.17 35.26
CA HIS A 6 32.72 56.72 35.24
C HIS A 6 31.73 56.21 34.20
N GLY A 7 32.27 55.93 33.01
CA GLY A 7 31.55 55.21 31.98
C GLY A 7 31.26 53.79 32.47
N HIS A 8 29.99 53.46 32.66
CA HIS A 8 29.56 52.09 32.53
C HIS A 8 29.37 51.82 31.04
N ALA A 9 30.43 51.32 30.41
CA ALA A 9 30.33 50.63 29.15
C ALA A 9 29.32 49.49 29.33
N VAL A 10 28.15 49.60 28.71
CA VAL A 10 27.25 48.47 28.54
C VAL A 10 27.96 47.54 27.57
N TRP A 11 28.56 46.49 28.12
CA TRP A 11 29.18 45.42 27.36
C TRP A 11 28.17 44.90 26.33
N GLU A 12 28.54 44.96 25.05
CA GLU A 12 27.94 44.20 23.96
C GLU A 12 28.10 42.71 24.27
N SER A 13 27.24 42.17 25.11
CA SER A 13 27.39 40.82 25.67
C SER A 13 26.61 39.83 24.83
N ASN A 14 27.26 39.37 23.75
CA ASN A 14 26.87 38.14 23.05
C ASN A 14 26.75 36.94 24.02
N GLU A 15 27.42 36.97 25.18
CA GLU A 15 27.33 35.96 26.25
C GLU A 15 25.98 35.99 27.00
N LEU A 16 25.49 37.18 27.37
CA LEU A 16 24.17 37.35 28.01
C LEU A 16 23.05 36.95 27.06
N LEU A 17 23.22 37.19 25.75
CA LEU A 17 22.30 36.70 24.74
C LEU A 17 22.26 35.16 24.68
N CYS A 18 23.41 34.49 24.78
CA CYS A 18 23.48 33.02 24.82
C CYS A 18 22.83 32.45 26.08
N GLU A 19 23.04 33.07 27.24
CA GLU A 19 22.36 32.70 28.49
C GLU A 19 20.84 32.97 28.44
N VAL A 20 20.42 34.11 27.88
CA VAL A 20 19.01 34.48 27.71
C VAL A 20 18.29 33.54 26.73
N LEU A 21 18.95 33.14 25.64
CA LEU A 21 18.41 32.16 24.69
C LEU A 21 18.39 30.73 25.24
N SER A 22 19.22 30.42 26.24
CA SER A 22 19.16 29.15 26.96
C SER A 22 17.92 29.05 27.86
N TRP A 23 17.44 30.21 28.37
CA TRP A 23 16.29 30.34 29.27
C TRP A 23 14.96 30.62 28.57
N LEU A 24 14.94 31.44 27.52
CA LEU A 24 13.70 31.76 26.79
C LEU A 24 13.45 30.70 25.71
N GLY A 25 12.37 29.93 25.85
CA GLY A 25 11.83 29.20 24.70
C GLY A 25 11.40 30.20 23.62
N ILE A 26 11.36 29.79 22.34
CA ILE A 26 10.91 30.71 21.28
C ILE A 26 9.44 31.15 21.51
N ARG A 27 8.66 30.38 22.29
CA ARG A 27 7.33 30.81 22.74
C ARG A 27 7.42 32.04 23.66
N ASP A 28 8.33 32.01 24.63
CA ASP A 28 8.54 33.09 25.60
C ASP A 28 9.16 34.31 24.95
N LEU A 29 10.06 34.11 23.98
CA LEU A 29 10.57 35.19 23.15
C LEU A 29 9.46 35.80 22.27
N GLY A 30 8.58 34.98 21.69
CA GLY A 30 7.43 35.46 20.91
C GLY A 30 6.44 36.27 21.76
N CYS A 31 6.17 35.82 22.98
CA CYS A 31 5.39 36.57 23.97
C CYS A 31 6.09 37.87 24.37
N ALA A 32 7.39 37.84 24.64
CA ALA A 32 8.18 39.02 25.00
C ALA A 32 8.25 40.05 23.86
N CYS A 33 8.34 39.60 22.60
CA CYS A 33 8.30 40.44 21.41
C CYS A 33 6.97 41.22 21.28
N ARG A 34 5.87 40.71 21.84
CA ARG A 34 4.56 41.38 21.79
C ARG A 34 4.38 42.46 22.86
N VAL A 35 5.22 42.45 23.90
CA VAL A 35 5.07 43.31 25.08
C VAL A 35 6.16 44.39 25.14
N SER A 36 7.29 44.21 24.44
CA SER A 36 8.42 45.13 24.47
C SER A 36 9.07 45.33 23.10
N LEU A 37 9.24 46.59 22.72
CA LEU A 37 9.90 46.97 21.48
C LEU A 37 11.36 46.47 21.41
N ARG A 38 12.08 46.42 22.53
CA ARG A 38 13.45 45.88 22.57
C ARG A 38 13.49 44.39 22.23
N TRP A 39 12.55 43.62 22.78
CA TRP A 39 12.41 42.20 22.47
C TRP A 39 11.92 41.99 21.04
N TYR A 40 11.02 42.85 20.54
CA TYR A 40 10.61 42.83 19.14
C TYR A 40 11.77 43.06 18.17
N LEU A 41 12.62 44.05 18.43
CA LEU A 41 13.80 44.35 17.60
C LEU A 41 14.81 43.20 17.61
N LEU A 42 15.07 42.61 18.78
CA LEU A 42 15.94 41.43 18.91
C LEU A 42 15.34 40.21 18.20
N GLY A 43 14.04 39.97 18.42
CA GLY A 43 13.28 38.93 17.75
C GLY A 43 13.26 39.12 16.24
N SER A 44 13.31 40.35 15.73
CA SER A 44 13.25 40.65 14.29
C SER A 44 14.63 40.75 13.61
N ASN A 45 15.72 40.63 14.36
CA ASN A 45 17.09 40.73 13.83
C ASN A 45 17.49 39.47 13.04
N SER A 46 17.24 39.47 11.73
CA SER A 46 17.53 38.34 10.84
C SER A 46 19.01 37.93 10.81
N VAL A 47 19.94 38.90 10.89
CA VAL A 47 21.39 38.66 10.90
C VAL A 47 21.79 37.85 12.13
N LEU A 48 21.26 38.23 13.30
CA LEU A 48 21.55 37.53 14.55
C LEU A 48 21.07 36.07 14.51
N TRP A 49 19.81 35.85 14.14
CA TRP A 49 19.24 34.50 14.07
C TRP A 49 19.97 33.61 13.07
N THR A 50 20.36 34.17 11.93
CA THR A 50 21.18 33.48 10.92
C THR A 50 22.54 33.10 11.47
N THR A 51 23.22 34.02 12.17
CA THR A 51 24.54 33.78 12.75
C THR A 51 24.50 32.69 13.83
N LEU A 52 23.47 32.69 14.68
CA LEU A 52 23.28 31.65 15.70
C LEU A 52 22.97 30.29 15.07
N ALA A 53 22.09 30.26 14.07
CA ALA A 53 21.73 29.01 13.39
C ALA A 53 22.92 28.37 12.67
N LYS A 54 23.77 29.20 12.03
CA LYS A 54 25.01 28.74 11.38
C LYS A 54 25.98 28.03 12.32
N ARG A 55 26.01 28.38 13.61
CA ARG A 55 26.82 27.69 14.63
C ARG A 55 26.31 26.28 14.97
N ALA A 56 25.07 25.99 14.64
CA ALA A 56 24.40 24.72 14.90
C ALA A 56 24.32 23.83 13.65
N LEU A 57 25.00 24.18 12.55
CA LEU A 57 25.14 23.35 11.37
C LEU A 57 26.30 22.38 11.56
N ALA A 58 26.08 21.11 11.21
CA ALA A 58 27.08 20.04 11.29
C ALA A 58 27.78 19.79 9.95
N GLY A 59 27.11 20.07 8.84
CA GLY A 59 27.59 19.77 7.48
C GLY A 59 26.56 20.10 6.41
N ALA A 60 26.63 19.39 5.28
CA ALA A 60 25.81 19.67 4.11
C ALA A 60 24.32 19.39 4.35
N GLU A 61 23.96 18.27 4.98
CA GLU A 61 22.56 17.86 5.18
C GLU A 61 21.83 18.76 6.18
N THR A 62 22.52 19.19 7.23
CA THR A 62 21.98 20.18 8.18
C THR A 62 21.90 21.58 7.57
N THR A 63 22.80 21.91 6.65
CA THR A 63 22.75 23.18 5.89
C THR A 63 21.57 23.21 4.93
N THR A 64 21.32 22.15 4.16
CA THR A 64 20.14 22.08 3.27
C THR A 64 18.84 22.18 4.05
N LEU A 65 18.76 21.53 5.21
CA LEU A 65 17.60 21.65 6.10
C LEU A 65 17.45 23.07 6.69
N PHE A 66 18.55 23.74 7.02
CA PHE A 66 18.55 25.12 7.46
C PHE A 66 18.06 26.07 6.36
N ASP A 67 18.50 25.90 5.12
CA ASP A 67 18.07 26.71 3.99
C ASP A 67 16.57 26.53 3.71
N LEU A 68 16.06 25.30 3.88
CA LEU A 68 14.63 24.98 3.74
C LEU A 68 13.76 25.62 4.85
N LEU A 69 14.20 25.55 6.11
CA LEU A 69 13.40 25.96 7.27
C LEU A 69 13.58 27.43 7.65
N GLY A 70 14.72 28.02 7.29
CA GLY A 70 15.18 29.29 7.81
C GLY A 70 15.69 29.22 9.27
N PRO A 71 16.28 30.33 9.77
CA PRO A 71 17.11 30.31 10.96
C PRO A 71 16.37 30.03 12.26
N LYS A 72 15.19 30.63 12.47
CA LYS A 72 14.45 30.47 13.71
C LYS A 72 13.84 29.06 13.84
N PRO A 73 13.11 28.52 12.84
CA PRO A 73 12.57 27.16 12.94
C PRO A 73 13.66 26.11 13.12
N TYR A 74 14.77 26.23 12.38
CA TYR A 74 15.93 25.35 12.54
C TYR A 74 16.47 25.36 13.97
N LEU A 75 16.71 26.55 14.56
CA LEU A 75 17.20 26.66 15.93
C LEU A 75 16.24 26.07 16.96
N LYS A 76 14.91 26.20 16.78
CA LYS A 76 13.95 25.55 17.68
C LYS A 76 14.11 24.04 17.63
N LEU A 77 14.22 23.51 16.41
CA LEU A 77 14.31 22.09 16.16
C LEU A 77 15.61 21.51 16.73
N HIS A 78 16.72 22.21 16.53
CA HIS A 78 18.01 21.86 17.10
C HIS A 78 18.00 21.88 18.63
N ALA A 79 17.44 22.93 19.25
CA ALA A 79 17.29 23.00 20.70
C ALA A 79 16.42 21.86 21.25
N ARG A 80 15.33 21.49 20.54
CA ARG A 80 14.49 20.33 20.91
C ARG A 80 15.29 19.03 20.83
N ARG A 81 16.03 18.80 19.75
CA ARG A 81 16.91 17.62 19.58
C ARG A 81 17.88 17.47 20.74
N LEU A 82 18.53 18.55 21.17
CA LEU A 82 19.46 18.54 22.31
C LEU A 82 18.79 18.22 23.66
N ARG A 83 17.54 18.66 23.86
CA ARG A 83 16.78 18.39 25.10
C ARG A 83 16.27 16.94 25.17
N THR A 84 16.11 16.27 24.03
CA THR A 84 15.66 14.87 23.96
C THR A 84 16.82 13.93 24.29
N LYS A 85 16.94 13.58 25.58
CA LYS A 85 18.05 12.75 26.12
C LYS A 85 18.32 11.45 25.36
N HIS A 86 17.27 10.79 24.84
CA HIS A 86 17.42 9.55 24.06
C HIS A 86 18.17 9.83 22.75
N LEU A 87 17.73 10.81 21.95
CA LEU A 87 18.36 11.19 20.68
C LEU A 87 19.79 11.71 20.84
N ALA A 88 20.11 12.34 21.97
CA ALA A 88 21.46 12.84 22.26
C ALA A 88 22.49 11.73 22.54
N ARG A 89 22.03 10.50 22.86
CA ARG A 89 22.88 9.38 23.28
C ARG A 89 22.83 8.19 22.31
N CYS A 90 21.99 8.25 21.29
CA CYS A 90 21.84 7.17 20.32
C CYS A 90 23.00 7.10 19.34
N ILE A 91 23.44 5.88 19.05
CA ILE A 91 24.24 5.55 17.86
C ILE A 91 23.26 5.55 16.68
N TRP A 92 23.61 6.22 15.57
CA TRP A 92 22.63 6.52 14.53
C TRP A 92 22.16 5.28 13.78
N GLY A 93 23.08 4.40 13.33
CA GLY A 93 22.75 3.18 12.59
C GLY A 93 21.79 2.26 13.37
N THR A 94 22.13 1.96 14.62
CA THR A 94 21.28 1.12 15.48
C THR A 94 19.95 1.77 15.86
N PHE A 95 19.87 3.11 15.87
CA PHE A 95 18.62 3.80 16.18
C PHE A 95 17.64 3.76 15.03
N VAL A 96 18.08 3.98 13.78
CA VAL A 96 17.18 3.92 12.61
C VAL A 96 16.64 2.51 12.36
N GLU A 97 17.39 1.48 12.77
CA GLU A 97 16.96 0.07 12.73
C GLU A 97 16.04 -0.32 13.90
N SER A 98 15.86 0.57 14.89
CA SER A 98 15.04 0.27 16.07
C SER A 98 13.56 0.59 15.87
N ASN A 99 12.70 -0.07 16.63
CA ASN A 99 11.24 0.20 16.66
C ASN A 99 10.89 1.65 17.07
N ALA A 100 11.83 2.40 17.64
CA ALA A 100 11.62 3.80 18.02
C ALA A 100 11.67 4.76 16.81
N TRP A 101 12.33 4.37 15.71
CA TRP A 101 12.49 5.24 14.54
C TRP A 101 11.17 5.49 13.80
N PRO A 102 10.37 4.47 13.43
CA PRO A 102 9.08 4.69 12.79
C PRO A 102 8.14 5.53 13.68
N GLN A 103 8.17 5.31 15.00
CA GLN A 103 7.40 6.11 15.96
C GLN A 103 7.81 7.58 15.94
N LEU A 104 9.12 7.86 15.90
CA LEU A 104 9.60 9.24 15.80
C LEU A 104 9.19 9.89 14.48
N CYS A 105 9.29 9.16 13.37
CA CYS A 105 8.89 9.65 12.04
C CYS A 105 7.41 10.05 12.04
N ALA A 106 6.54 9.22 12.62
CA ALA A 106 5.11 9.48 12.70
C ALA A 106 4.75 10.65 13.65
N HIS A 107 5.42 10.75 14.81
CA HIS A 107 5.07 11.77 15.82
C HIS A 107 5.71 13.14 15.55
N ASP A 108 6.94 13.18 15.04
CA ASP A 108 7.69 14.42 14.79
C ASP A 108 8.67 14.27 13.62
N LYS A 109 8.11 14.19 12.40
CA LYS A 109 8.88 14.02 11.16
C LYS A 109 10.00 15.04 10.94
N TRP A 110 9.84 16.28 11.41
CA TRP A 110 10.89 17.29 11.30
C TRP A 110 12.05 17.02 12.27
N LEU A 111 11.75 16.59 13.49
CA LEU A 111 12.78 16.18 14.44
C LEU A 111 13.52 14.93 13.94
N ALA A 112 12.81 13.97 13.35
CA ALA A 112 13.41 12.82 12.67
C ALA A 112 14.37 13.26 11.56
N ARG A 113 13.92 14.17 10.68
CA ARG A 113 14.72 14.71 9.57
C ARG A 113 15.98 15.42 10.04
N LEU A 114 15.90 16.25 11.08
CA LEU A 114 17.10 16.88 11.66
C LEU A 114 18.03 15.84 12.30
N HIS A 115 17.47 14.84 12.98
CA HIS A 115 18.27 13.83 13.66
C HIS A 115 19.12 13.02 12.68
N ILE A 116 18.52 12.56 11.58
CA ILE A 116 19.22 11.76 10.56
C ILE A 116 20.19 12.62 9.72
N ALA A 117 19.82 13.86 9.38
CA ALA A 117 20.72 14.80 8.69
C ALA A 117 21.98 15.10 9.52
N ALA A 118 21.82 15.37 10.82
CA ALA A 118 22.94 15.59 11.72
C ALA A 118 23.82 14.33 11.88
N GLY A 119 23.23 13.13 11.81
CA GLY A 119 23.98 11.87 11.84
C GLY A 119 24.81 11.67 10.57
N LEU A 120 24.22 11.89 9.40
CA LEU A 120 24.93 11.80 8.12
C LEU A 120 26.11 12.77 8.05
N ASP A 121 25.92 14.03 8.44
CA ASP A 121 26.98 15.03 8.44
C ASP A 121 28.13 14.66 9.39
N ALA A 122 27.81 14.10 10.54
CA ALA A 122 28.82 13.74 11.51
C ALA A 122 29.57 12.44 11.14
N LEU A 123 28.94 11.47 10.47
CA LEU A 123 29.67 10.35 9.83
C LEU A 123 30.54 10.82 8.66
N ALA A 124 30.06 11.78 7.86
CA ALA A 124 30.84 12.36 6.78
C ALA A 124 32.10 13.08 7.32
N ALA A 125 32.03 13.65 8.52
CA ALA A 125 33.17 14.25 9.20
C ALA A 125 34.19 13.22 9.72
N THR A 126 33.75 12.04 10.18
CA THR A 126 34.66 10.98 10.70
C THR A 126 35.41 10.23 9.59
N LYS A 127 34.82 10.13 8.39
CA LYS A 127 35.42 9.47 7.22
C LYS A 127 36.80 10.03 6.81
N TYR A 128 37.14 11.24 7.25
CA TYR A 128 38.46 11.85 7.04
C TYR A 128 39.55 11.37 8.02
N THR A 129 39.24 10.43 8.94
CA THR A 129 40.12 10.07 10.07
C THR A 129 40.41 8.57 10.30
N HIS A 130 40.22 7.71 9.29
CA HIS A 130 40.53 6.25 9.27
C HIS A 130 39.58 5.29 10.03
N GLU A 131 38.70 4.59 9.30
CA GLU A 131 38.42 3.12 9.31
C GLU A 131 37.24 2.80 8.34
N ALA A 132 37.54 2.30 7.13
CA ALA A 132 36.64 2.47 5.98
C ALA A 132 35.49 1.45 5.78
N SER A 133 35.50 0.28 6.44
CA SER A 133 34.55 -0.81 6.12
C SER A 133 33.27 -0.77 6.94
N LEU A 134 33.35 -0.61 8.27
CA LEU A 134 32.19 -0.54 9.16
C LEU A 134 31.40 0.77 8.98
N GLU A 135 32.08 1.89 8.68
CA GLU A 135 31.44 3.19 8.43
C GLU A 135 30.54 3.19 7.18
N SER A 136 30.82 2.34 6.20
CA SER A 136 30.05 2.33 4.94
C SER A 136 28.62 1.78 5.12
N ALA A 137 28.44 0.77 5.97
CA ALA A 137 27.15 0.15 6.24
C ALA A 137 26.22 1.11 7.02
N ASP A 138 26.75 1.80 8.02
CA ASP A 138 25.98 2.80 8.79
C ASP A 138 25.51 3.95 7.89
N ILE A 139 26.37 4.45 6.99
CA ILE A 139 26.00 5.50 6.04
C ILE A 139 24.90 5.01 5.10
N VAL A 140 24.98 3.77 4.60
CA VAL A 140 23.93 3.19 3.74
C VAL A 140 22.60 3.04 4.49
N SER A 141 22.65 2.59 5.74
CA SER A 141 21.46 2.46 6.61
C SER A 141 20.80 3.83 6.84
N LEU A 142 21.59 4.87 7.17
CA LEU A 142 21.08 6.23 7.33
C LEU A 142 20.54 6.82 6.02
N LEU A 143 21.23 6.65 4.90
CA LEU A 143 20.74 7.16 3.60
C LEU A 143 19.43 6.49 3.20
N SER A 144 19.29 5.18 3.44
CA SER A 144 18.06 4.43 3.16
C SER A 144 16.92 4.90 4.06
N ALA A 145 17.14 4.98 5.37
CA ALA A 145 16.14 5.47 6.32
C ALA A 145 15.76 6.94 6.08
N TYR A 146 16.70 7.76 5.57
CA TYR A 146 16.40 9.13 5.18
C TYR A 146 15.58 9.18 3.88
N ALA A 147 15.88 8.33 2.90
CA ALA A 147 15.06 8.19 1.70
C ALA A 147 13.62 7.78 2.04
N ASP A 148 13.45 6.77 2.89
CA ASP A 148 12.13 6.32 3.36
C ASP A 148 11.37 7.45 4.08
N LEU A 149 12.05 8.20 4.96
CA LEU A 149 11.47 9.35 5.64
C LEU A 149 11.00 10.43 4.63
N LEU A 150 11.80 10.74 3.62
CA LEU A 150 11.46 11.74 2.60
C LEU A 150 10.28 11.29 1.74
N GLU A 151 10.27 10.03 1.31
CA GLU A 151 9.17 9.46 0.53
C GLU A 151 7.86 9.45 1.35
N GLU A 152 7.87 8.83 2.53
CA GLU A 152 6.63 8.54 3.27
C GLU A 152 6.07 9.78 3.98
N GLN A 153 6.93 10.59 4.61
CA GLN A 153 6.48 11.67 5.50
C GLN A 153 6.49 13.05 4.83
N PHE A 154 7.28 13.21 3.77
CA PHE A 154 7.43 14.48 3.05
C PHE A 154 6.96 14.43 1.60
N HIS A 155 6.66 13.24 1.05
CA HIS A 155 6.30 13.05 -0.36
C HIS A 155 7.33 13.63 -1.32
N ASP A 156 8.61 13.59 -0.93
CA ASP A 156 9.76 14.08 -1.69
C ASP A 156 10.49 12.90 -2.34
N ALA A 157 9.89 12.39 -3.42
CA ALA A 157 10.42 11.25 -4.15
C ALA A 157 11.76 11.55 -4.84
N ASP A 158 11.97 12.78 -5.32
CA ASP A 158 13.23 13.16 -5.96
C ASP A 158 14.37 13.22 -4.93
N GLY A 159 14.10 13.77 -3.73
CA GLY A 159 15.04 13.74 -2.61
C GLY A 159 15.36 12.31 -2.16
N ALA A 160 14.35 11.45 -2.05
CA ALA A 160 14.54 10.03 -1.71
C ALA A 160 15.39 9.30 -2.78
N ALA A 161 15.09 9.50 -4.07
CA ALA A 161 15.84 8.92 -5.18
C ALA A 161 17.32 9.34 -5.15
N ALA A 162 17.59 10.63 -4.91
CA ALA A 162 18.96 11.15 -4.81
C ALA A 162 19.75 10.52 -3.65
N LEU A 163 19.10 10.27 -2.50
CA LEU A 163 19.71 9.58 -1.36
C LEU A 163 20.02 8.12 -1.67
N LEU A 164 19.09 7.39 -2.30
CA LEU A 164 19.32 6.01 -2.72
C LEU A 164 20.47 5.91 -3.74
N GLN A 165 20.52 6.83 -4.71
CA GLN A 165 21.62 6.89 -5.69
C GLN A 165 22.98 7.11 -5.03
N ARG A 166 23.04 7.93 -3.97
CA ARG A 166 24.25 8.13 -3.15
C ARG A 166 24.63 6.89 -2.34
N ALA A 167 23.66 6.08 -1.94
CA ALA A 167 23.87 4.87 -1.14
C ALA A 167 24.38 3.68 -1.99
N ILE A 168 23.95 3.56 -3.25
CA ILE A 168 24.34 2.47 -4.17
C ILE A 168 25.85 2.18 -4.20
N PRO A 169 26.75 3.16 -4.45
CA PRO A 169 28.19 2.88 -4.56
C PRO A 169 28.85 2.53 -3.21
N LEU A 170 28.14 2.72 -2.09
CA LEU A 170 28.64 2.44 -0.74
C LEU A 170 28.15 1.08 -0.22
N SER A 171 27.15 0.48 -0.88
CA SER A 171 26.46 -0.70 -0.38
C SER A 171 27.17 -1.99 -0.76
N ALA A 172 27.19 -2.95 0.18
CA ALA A 172 27.56 -4.33 -0.11
C ALA A 172 26.47 -5.09 -0.88
N THR A 173 25.23 -4.58 -0.88
CA THR A 173 24.06 -5.14 -1.57
C THR A 173 23.41 -4.09 -2.49
N PRO A 174 24.11 -3.62 -3.53
CA PRO A 174 23.63 -2.54 -4.40
C PRO A 174 22.33 -2.89 -5.14
N ALA A 175 22.08 -4.17 -5.46
CA ALA A 175 20.85 -4.61 -6.10
C ALA A 175 19.59 -4.32 -5.28
N TYR A 176 19.67 -4.40 -3.94
CA TYR A 176 18.58 -4.03 -3.03
C TYR A 176 18.20 -2.54 -3.17
N LEU A 177 19.20 -1.66 -3.21
CA LEU A 177 18.97 -0.22 -3.34
C LEU A 177 18.48 0.16 -4.75
N MET A 178 19.03 -0.49 -5.78
CA MET A 178 18.56 -0.32 -7.16
C MET A 178 17.09 -0.76 -7.31
N HIS A 179 16.71 -1.85 -6.64
CA HIS A 179 15.34 -2.31 -6.60
C HIS A 179 14.39 -1.30 -5.92
N ASN A 180 14.77 -0.78 -4.75
CA ASN A 180 13.96 0.24 -4.06
C ASN A 180 13.84 1.52 -4.90
N LEU A 181 14.91 1.92 -5.59
CA LEU A 181 14.87 3.05 -6.53
C LEU A 181 13.95 2.77 -7.71
N ALA A 182 13.94 1.55 -8.25
CA ALA A 182 13.01 1.17 -9.31
C ALA A 182 11.54 1.27 -8.86
N LEU A 183 11.22 0.81 -7.65
CA LEU A 183 9.88 0.93 -7.07
C LEU A 183 9.47 2.39 -6.87
N LEU A 184 10.39 3.24 -6.43
CA LEU A 184 10.14 4.67 -6.26
C LEU A 184 9.83 5.35 -7.60
N GLU A 185 10.60 5.05 -8.64
CA GLU A 185 10.38 5.58 -9.99
C GLU A 185 9.06 5.09 -10.59
N ASP A 186 8.70 3.82 -10.36
CA ASP A 186 7.41 3.27 -10.81
C ASP A 186 6.22 3.95 -10.10
N LYS A 187 6.32 4.19 -8.79
CA LYS A 187 5.32 4.97 -8.02
C LYS A 187 5.15 6.40 -8.55
N GLN A 188 6.21 6.98 -9.14
CA GLN A 188 6.17 8.30 -9.79
C GLN A 188 5.76 8.24 -11.26
N ASP A 189 5.32 7.08 -11.75
CA ASP A 189 4.93 6.83 -13.15
C ASP A 189 6.08 7.06 -14.17
N ARG A 190 7.33 7.02 -13.71
CA ARG A 190 8.54 7.18 -14.53
C ARG A 190 8.99 5.83 -15.07
N LEU A 191 8.16 5.23 -15.92
CA LEU A 191 8.28 3.83 -16.33
C LEU A 191 9.65 3.46 -16.95
N ASP A 192 10.20 4.32 -17.81
CA ASP A 192 11.52 4.06 -18.45
C ASP A 192 12.66 4.06 -17.43
N SER A 193 12.58 4.94 -16.43
CA SER A 193 13.53 5.03 -15.33
C SER A 193 13.41 3.80 -14.42
N ALA A 194 12.19 3.44 -14.04
CA ALA A 194 11.89 2.24 -13.25
C ALA A 194 12.45 0.98 -13.91
N GLU A 195 12.17 0.79 -15.21
CA GLU A 195 12.65 -0.37 -15.96
C GLU A 195 14.18 -0.43 -16.02
N SER A 196 14.84 0.71 -16.25
CA SER A 196 16.30 0.82 -16.24
C SER A 196 16.88 0.38 -14.89
N TRP A 197 16.27 0.79 -13.78
CA TRP A 197 16.73 0.39 -12.44
C TRP A 197 16.44 -1.06 -12.11
N PHE A 198 15.28 -1.60 -12.50
CA PHE A 198 15.00 -3.02 -12.38
C PHE A 198 16.01 -3.87 -13.18
N ALA A 199 16.29 -3.49 -14.42
CA ALA A 199 17.26 -4.19 -15.26
C ALA A 199 18.67 -4.13 -14.67
N LYS A 200 19.08 -2.99 -14.09
CA LYS A 200 20.37 -2.85 -13.36
C LYS A 200 20.41 -3.71 -12.10
N ALA A 201 19.34 -3.74 -11.31
CA ALA A 201 19.24 -4.58 -10.12
C ALA A 201 19.42 -6.06 -10.51
N TYR A 202 18.70 -6.51 -11.54
CA TYR A 202 18.81 -7.87 -12.08
C TYR A 202 20.21 -8.18 -12.63
N GLY A 203 20.81 -7.27 -13.39
CA GLY A 203 22.17 -7.45 -13.91
C GLY A 203 23.25 -7.46 -12.82
N THR A 204 22.98 -6.82 -11.68
CA THR A 204 23.89 -6.76 -10.52
C THR A 204 23.75 -8.00 -9.64
N ASP A 205 22.52 -8.46 -9.38
CA ASP A 205 22.23 -9.67 -8.65
C ASP A 205 21.01 -10.39 -9.26
N PRO A 206 21.26 -11.39 -10.13
CA PRO A 206 20.19 -12.20 -10.74
C PRO A 206 19.45 -13.12 -9.77
N THR A 207 19.90 -13.19 -8.51
CA THR A 207 19.32 -14.06 -7.46
C THR A 207 18.50 -13.28 -6.43
N TYR A 208 18.46 -11.95 -6.53
CA TYR A 208 17.70 -11.13 -5.61
C TYR A 208 16.18 -11.26 -5.83
N GLN A 209 15.56 -12.17 -5.10
CA GLN A 209 14.18 -12.65 -5.30
C GLN A 209 13.14 -11.54 -5.40
N ARG A 210 13.16 -10.57 -4.47
CA ARG A 210 12.19 -9.46 -4.46
C ARG A 210 12.29 -8.59 -5.71
N ALA A 211 13.50 -8.36 -6.23
CA ALA A 211 13.67 -7.60 -7.47
C ALA A 211 13.14 -8.37 -8.68
N LEU A 212 13.35 -9.68 -8.74
CA LEU A 212 12.86 -10.52 -9.83
C LEU A 212 11.33 -10.54 -9.89
N CYS A 213 10.67 -10.83 -8.76
CA CYS A 213 9.21 -10.86 -8.69
C CYS A 213 8.62 -9.50 -9.04
N ASN A 214 9.12 -8.42 -8.44
CA ASN A 214 8.60 -7.08 -8.72
C ASN A 214 8.92 -6.60 -10.14
N TYR A 215 10.05 -7.02 -10.73
CA TYR A 215 10.32 -6.72 -12.13
C TYR A 215 9.38 -7.47 -13.07
N ALA A 216 9.04 -8.73 -12.76
CA ALA A 216 8.05 -9.49 -13.51
C ALA A 216 6.67 -8.80 -13.47
N VAL A 217 6.22 -8.39 -12.28
CA VAL A 217 4.97 -7.62 -12.08
C VAL A 217 5.01 -6.27 -12.82
N PHE A 218 6.15 -5.57 -12.78
CA PHE A 218 6.30 -4.34 -13.55
C PHE A 218 6.15 -4.58 -15.06
N LEU A 219 6.75 -5.67 -15.57
CA LEU A 219 6.69 -6.01 -16.99
C LEU A 219 5.29 -6.42 -17.45
N ASP A 220 4.50 -7.12 -16.63
CA ASP A 220 3.14 -7.51 -17.01
C ASP A 220 2.10 -6.40 -16.78
N GLU A 221 2.08 -5.73 -15.63
CA GLU A 221 1.05 -4.74 -15.26
C GLU A 221 1.31 -3.38 -15.89
N ARG A 222 2.57 -2.93 -15.92
CA ARG A 222 2.94 -1.56 -16.33
C ARG A 222 3.37 -1.50 -17.78
N ARG A 223 4.01 -2.56 -18.29
CA ARG A 223 4.53 -2.62 -19.67
C ARG A 223 3.77 -3.54 -20.61
N GLN A 224 2.92 -4.42 -20.08
CA GLN A 224 2.19 -5.43 -20.87
C GLN A 224 3.11 -6.31 -21.75
N ARG A 225 4.35 -6.54 -21.29
CA ARG A 225 5.37 -7.36 -21.97
C ARG A 225 5.35 -8.78 -21.41
N TYR A 226 4.31 -9.52 -21.73
CA TYR A 226 3.98 -10.82 -21.11
C TYR A 226 5.04 -11.91 -21.31
N ASP A 227 5.73 -11.96 -22.45
CA ASP A 227 6.83 -12.94 -22.63
C ASP A 227 8.03 -12.63 -21.73
N ALA A 228 8.36 -11.35 -21.54
CA ALA A 228 9.44 -10.94 -20.65
C ALA A 228 9.05 -11.16 -19.18
N ALA A 229 7.81 -10.85 -18.80
CA ALA A 229 7.30 -11.12 -17.46
C ALA A 229 7.33 -12.61 -17.11
N ALA A 230 6.85 -13.48 -18.02
CA ALA A 230 6.90 -14.93 -17.84
C ALA A 230 8.34 -15.44 -17.60
N ALA A 231 9.31 -14.94 -18.38
CA ALA A 231 10.72 -15.30 -18.20
C ALA A 231 11.28 -14.85 -16.84
N MET A 232 10.84 -13.70 -16.31
CA MET A 232 11.26 -13.20 -15.00
C MET A 232 10.62 -13.99 -13.85
N TYR A 233 9.33 -14.33 -13.92
CA TYR A 233 8.69 -15.22 -12.95
C TYR A 233 9.36 -16.61 -12.94
N GLU A 234 9.67 -17.15 -14.11
CA GLU A 234 10.40 -18.42 -14.22
C GLU A 234 11.83 -18.32 -13.65
N ALA A 235 12.51 -17.18 -13.79
CA ALA A 235 13.79 -16.96 -13.16
C ALA A 235 13.67 -16.92 -11.62
N ALA A 236 12.68 -16.20 -11.10
CA ALA A 236 12.40 -16.13 -9.67
C ALA A 236 12.11 -17.51 -9.06
N LEU A 237 11.27 -18.34 -9.70
CA LEU A 237 10.97 -19.69 -9.20
C LEU A 237 12.11 -20.70 -9.42
N ARG A 238 13.01 -20.47 -10.36
CA ARG A 238 14.25 -21.27 -10.46
C ARG A 238 15.20 -20.99 -9.30
N ASN A 239 15.23 -19.75 -8.81
CA ASN A 239 16.07 -19.36 -7.67
C ASN A 239 15.48 -19.85 -6.35
N ASP A 240 14.18 -19.63 -6.13
CA ASP A 240 13.44 -20.16 -5.00
C ASP A 240 12.09 -20.74 -5.44
N PRO A 241 11.98 -22.09 -5.60
CA PRO A 241 10.74 -22.75 -5.97
C PRO A 241 9.62 -22.66 -4.93
N HIS A 242 9.90 -22.19 -3.72
CA HIS A 242 8.96 -22.11 -2.60
C HIS A 242 8.66 -20.67 -2.17
N ASP A 243 9.08 -19.68 -2.96
CA ASP A 243 8.75 -18.30 -2.73
C ASP A 243 7.26 -18.03 -3.02
N LEU A 244 6.49 -17.87 -1.95
CA LEU A 244 5.04 -17.74 -2.03
C LEU A 244 4.58 -16.48 -2.77
N ASP A 245 5.32 -15.38 -2.65
CA ASP A 245 4.97 -14.14 -3.35
C ASP A 245 5.09 -14.31 -4.86
N THR A 246 6.18 -14.90 -5.33
CA THR A 246 6.36 -15.23 -6.76
C THR A 246 5.33 -16.25 -7.24
N VAL A 247 5.03 -17.29 -6.45
CA VAL A 247 3.99 -18.28 -6.83
C VAL A 247 2.64 -17.60 -7.01
N GLY A 248 2.23 -16.76 -6.05
CA GLY A 248 0.95 -16.05 -6.12
C GLY A 248 0.87 -15.12 -7.33
N ALA A 249 1.89 -14.28 -7.53
CA ALA A 249 1.93 -13.35 -8.66
C ALA A 249 1.97 -14.07 -10.02
N PHE A 250 2.78 -15.13 -10.14
CA PHE A 250 2.86 -15.88 -11.39
C PHE A 250 1.57 -16.67 -11.68
N ALA A 251 0.92 -17.21 -10.66
CA ALA A 251 -0.38 -17.85 -10.79
C ALA A 251 -1.45 -16.87 -11.28
N ASP A 252 -1.49 -15.66 -10.74
CA ASP A 252 -2.40 -14.60 -11.21
C ASP A 252 -2.09 -14.22 -12.67
N PHE A 253 -0.82 -14.05 -13.03
CA PHE A 253 -0.39 -13.81 -14.41
C PHE A 253 -0.84 -14.93 -15.37
N LEU A 254 -0.59 -16.18 -15.02
CA LEU A 254 -0.97 -17.35 -15.83
C LEU A 254 -2.47 -17.61 -15.83
N THR A 255 -3.23 -17.07 -14.88
CA THR A 255 -4.69 -17.19 -14.90
C THR A 255 -5.30 -16.12 -15.80
N PHE A 256 -4.84 -14.87 -15.73
CA PHE A 256 -5.57 -13.73 -16.30
C PHE A 256 -4.88 -13.00 -17.45
N LYS A 257 -3.58 -13.20 -17.67
CA LYS A 257 -2.83 -12.53 -18.74
C LYS A 257 -2.31 -13.51 -19.79
N ARG A 258 -1.85 -14.69 -19.35
CA ARG A 258 -1.39 -15.77 -20.23
C ARG A 258 -1.96 -17.13 -19.78
N PRO A 259 -3.24 -17.43 -20.08
CA PRO A 259 -3.96 -18.61 -19.61
C PRO A 259 -3.18 -19.92 -19.78
N ASP A 260 -2.73 -20.49 -18.66
CA ASP A 260 -2.15 -21.83 -18.54
C ASP A 260 -2.59 -22.43 -17.20
N LEU A 261 -3.84 -22.90 -17.15
CA LEU A 261 -4.51 -23.29 -15.91
C LEU A 261 -3.91 -24.56 -15.29
N ASP A 262 -3.41 -25.48 -16.12
CA ASP A 262 -2.75 -26.69 -15.65
C ASP A 262 -1.46 -26.33 -14.90
N ARG A 263 -0.68 -25.40 -15.45
CA ARG A 263 0.53 -24.90 -14.79
C ARG A 263 0.22 -24.14 -13.51
N VAL A 264 -0.84 -23.33 -13.47
CA VAL A 264 -1.30 -22.66 -12.24
C VAL A 264 -1.59 -23.67 -11.15
N HIS A 265 -2.32 -24.73 -11.50
CA HIS A 265 -2.68 -25.81 -10.57
C HIS A 265 -1.45 -26.52 -10.02
N ASP A 266 -0.47 -26.82 -10.88
CA ASP A 266 0.80 -27.44 -10.47
C ASP A 266 1.63 -26.53 -9.56
N LEU A 267 1.72 -25.23 -9.87
CA LEU A 267 2.41 -24.24 -9.02
C LEU A 267 1.83 -24.19 -7.61
N PHE A 268 0.49 -24.08 -7.51
CA PHE A 268 -0.16 -24.06 -6.22
C PHE A 268 -0.01 -25.37 -5.46
N ARG A 269 -0.11 -26.53 -6.12
CA ARG A 269 0.14 -27.83 -5.46
C ARG A 269 1.56 -27.95 -4.92
N GLN A 270 2.56 -27.47 -5.66
CA GLN A 270 3.94 -27.42 -5.18
C GLN A 270 4.09 -26.51 -3.96
N ALA A 271 3.49 -25.32 -3.99
CA ALA A 271 3.48 -24.41 -2.85
C ALA A 271 2.78 -25.00 -1.62
N MET A 272 1.63 -25.67 -1.80
CA MET A 272 0.89 -26.34 -0.73
C MET A 272 1.69 -27.48 -0.07
N ARG A 273 2.44 -28.25 -0.86
CA ARG A 273 3.39 -29.24 -0.33
C ARG A 273 4.49 -28.57 0.51
N GLY A 274 5.06 -27.47 0.02
CA GLY A 274 6.04 -26.67 0.74
C GLY A 274 5.50 -26.12 2.06
N ILE A 275 4.27 -25.59 2.07
CA ILE A 275 3.59 -25.10 3.27
C ILE A 275 3.38 -26.24 4.28
N SER A 276 2.91 -27.40 3.82
CA SER A 276 2.64 -28.56 4.69
C SER A 276 3.91 -29.22 5.24
N ALA A 277 5.03 -29.13 4.53
CA ALA A 277 6.32 -29.66 4.97
C ALA A 277 6.96 -28.83 6.10
N ARG A 278 6.50 -27.60 6.35
CA ARG A 278 7.05 -26.74 7.40
C ARG A 278 6.56 -27.18 8.78
N ALA A 279 7.49 -27.23 9.73
CA ALA A 279 7.20 -27.61 11.12
C ALA A 279 6.32 -26.58 11.85
N ALA A 280 6.48 -25.30 11.52
CA ALA A 280 5.69 -24.21 12.08
C ALA A 280 5.10 -23.35 10.96
N PRO A 281 3.85 -22.91 11.10
CA PRO A 281 3.26 -22.01 10.14
C PRO A 281 3.95 -20.63 10.10
N ARG A 282 3.79 -19.90 8.99
CA ARG A 282 4.36 -18.55 8.88
C ARG A 282 3.58 -17.57 9.75
N GLN A 283 4.30 -16.66 10.42
CA GLN A 283 3.69 -15.70 11.34
C GLN A 283 3.01 -14.54 10.60
N ASP A 284 3.53 -14.17 9.42
CA ASP A 284 3.03 -13.10 8.55
C ASP A 284 1.72 -13.45 7.80
N GLY A 285 1.30 -14.72 7.81
CA GLY A 285 0.13 -15.20 7.09
C GLY A 285 0.28 -15.29 5.57
N SER A 286 1.50 -15.21 5.03
CA SER A 286 1.75 -15.37 3.58
C SER A 286 1.33 -16.74 3.05
N ASP A 287 1.34 -17.77 3.89
CA ASP A 287 0.78 -19.09 3.59
C ASP A 287 -0.75 -19.06 3.44
N LEU A 288 -1.45 -18.30 4.30
CA LEU A 288 -2.90 -18.13 4.21
C LEU A 288 -3.30 -17.48 2.89
N LYS A 289 -2.56 -16.46 2.44
CA LYS A 289 -2.80 -15.81 1.14
C LYS A 289 -2.80 -16.83 -0.01
N ILE A 290 -1.81 -17.73 -0.04
CA ILE A 290 -1.71 -18.75 -1.09
C ILE A 290 -2.82 -19.80 -0.99
N ILE A 291 -3.17 -20.22 0.22
CA ILE A 291 -4.30 -21.14 0.43
C ILE A 291 -5.60 -20.54 -0.12
N ILE A 292 -5.84 -19.25 0.17
CA ILE A 292 -7.04 -18.52 -0.29
C ILE A 292 -7.02 -18.41 -1.82
N GLN A 293 -5.93 -17.91 -2.40
CA GLN A 293 -5.80 -17.75 -3.85
C GLN A 293 -6.01 -19.09 -4.59
N TYR A 294 -5.41 -20.18 -4.10
CA TYR A 294 -5.58 -21.50 -4.71
C TYR A 294 -7.02 -22.00 -4.60
N ALA A 295 -7.64 -21.87 -3.43
CA ALA A 295 -9.02 -22.31 -3.23
C ALA A 295 -10.02 -21.52 -4.09
N GLU A 296 -9.81 -20.21 -4.25
CA GLU A 296 -10.61 -19.35 -5.11
C GLU A 296 -10.42 -19.67 -6.59
N PHE A 297 -9.18 -19.92 -7.02
CA PHE A 297 -8.88 -20.41 -8.36
C PHE A 297 -9.64 -21.70 -8.66
N LEU A 298 -9.57 -22.69 -7.76
CA LEU A 298 -10.29 -23.95 -7.93
C LEU A 298 -11.82 -23.75 -7.95
N THR A 299 -12.35 -22.84 -7.15
CA THR A 299 -13.80 -22.61 -7.04
C THR A 299 -14.35 -21.86 -8.26
N TYR A 300 -13.78 -20.69 -8.54
CA TYR A 300 -14.37 -19.72 -9.45
C TYR A 300 -13.85 -19.82 -10.89
N VAL A 301 -12.65 -20.39 -11.09
CA VAL A 301 -12.05 -20.58 -12.42
C VAL A 301 -12.23 -22.02 -12.90
N CYS A 302 -11.82 -23.00 -12.09
CA CYS A 302 -11.83 -24.42 -12.51
C CYS A 302 -13.09 -25.19 -12.15
N SER A 303 -13.90 -24.71 -11.19
CA SER A 303 -15.01 -25.47 -10.59
C SER A 303 -14.59 -26.88 -10.13
N HIS A 304 -13.40 -26.97 -9.53
CA HIS A 304 -12.75 -28.23 -9.17
C HIS A 304 -13.13 -28.68 -7.75
N PRO A 305 -13.48 -29.96 -7.51
CA PRO A 305 -14.00 -30.43 -6.22
C PRO A 305 -12.98 -30.37 -5.07
N GLU A 306 -11.68 -30.31 -5.38
CA GLU A 306 -10.60 -30.18 -4.38
C GLU A 306 -10.66 -28.85 -3.59
N ALA A 307 -11.39 -27.84 -4.08
CA ALA A 307 -11.46 -26.53 -3.45
C ALA A 307 -11.84 -26.57 -1.97
N SER A 308 -12.83 -27.39 -1.59
CA SER A 308 -13.26 -27.52 -0.19
C SER A 308 -12.15 -28.08 0.71
N ALA A 309 -11.36 -29.04 0.21
CA ALA A 309 -10.24 -29.59 0.96
C ALA A 309 -9.15 -28.53 1.18
N VAL A 310 -8.87 -27.69 0.18
CA VAL A 310 -7.93 -26.57 0.32
C VAL A 310 -8.44 -25.56 1.36
N TYR A 311 -9.71 -25.14 1.29
CA TYR A 311 -10.29 -24.25 2.29
C TYR A 311 -10.26 -24.82 3.73
N GLN A 312 -10.44 -26.14 3.89
CA GLN A 312 -10.39 -26.78 5.20
C GLN A 312 -9.01 -26.66 5.87
N THR A 313 -7.93 -26.46 5.10
CA THR A 313 -6.60 -26.21 5.68
C THR A 313 -6.53 -24.89 6.46
N LEU A 314 -7.36 -23.89 6.12
CA LEU A 314 -7.49 -22.63 6.87
C LEU A 314 -8.06 -22.87 8.28
N LEU A 315 -8.97 -23.82 8.42
CA LEU A 315 -9.60 -24.14 9.72
C LEU A 315 -8.59 -24.75 10.70
N GLY A 316 -7.62 -25.52 10.20
CA GLY A 316 -6.50 -25.98 11.00
C GLY A 316 -5.64 -24.83 11.55
N ARG A 317 -5.48 -23.75 10.77
CA ARG A 317 -4.75 -22.54 11.19
C ARG A 317 -5.52 -21.66 12.15
N LEU A 318 -6.86 -21.70 12.15
CA LEU A 318 -7.71 -20.90 13.04
C LEU A 318 -7.40 -21.14 14.53
N GLN A 319 -7.13 -22.40 14.91
CA GLN A 319 -6.81 -22.74 16.31
C GLN A 319 -5.50 -22.12 16.79
N CYS A 320 -4.50 -22.00 15.90
CA CYS A 320 -3.21 -21.36 16.21
C CYS A 320 -3.23 -19.84 16.00
N GLY A 321 -4.06 -19.34 15.08
CA GLY A 321 -4.08 -17.96 14.61
C GLY A 321 -4.91 -16.98 15.46
N ARG A 322 -5.84 -17.48 16.29
CA ARG A 322 -6.64 -16.63 17.21
C ARG A 322 -5.81 -15.77 18.16
N ASN A 323 -4.57 -16.18 18.45
CA ASN A 323 -3.64 -15.47 19.32
C ASN A 323 -2.50 -14.78 18.56
N SER A 324 -2.55 -14.72 17.22
CA SER A 324 -1.52 -14.02 16.45
C SER A 324 -1.57 -12.53 16.76
N THR A 325 -0.42 -11.95 17.11
CA THR A 325 -0.25 -10.50 17.25
C THR A 325 -0.01 -9.82 15.90
N ASP A 326 0.17 -10.59 14.82
CA ASP A 326 0.41 -10.08 13.48
C ASP A 326 -0.91 -9.65 12.82
N ALA A 327 -0.96 -8.38 12.43
CA ALA A 327 -2.14 -7.75 11.85
C ALA A 327 -2.51 -8.34 10.47
N ASP A 328 -1.52 -8.71 9.67
CA ASP A 328 -1.73 -9.23 8.31
C ASP A 328 -2.17 -10.70 8.36
N ALA A 329 -1.63 -11.51 9.27
CA ALA A 329 -2.12 -12.87 9.48
C ALA A 329 -3.60 -12.89 9.93
N GLY A 330 -3.99 -11.98 10.84
CA GLY A 330 -5.38 -11.82 11.26
C GLY A 330 -6.29 -11.39 10.10
N LEU A 331 -5.82 -10.45 9.27
CA LEU A 331 -6.50 -10.01 8.05
C LEU A 331 -6.73 -11.17 7.08
N PHE A 332 -5.69 -11.93 6.73
CA PHE A 332 -5.80 -13.04 5.78
C PHE A 332 -6.70 -14.16 6.32
N LEU A 333 -6.66 -14.44 7.61
CA LEU A 333 -7.55 -15.43 8.21
C LEU A 333 -9.03 -15.00 8.13
N CYS A 334 -9.34 -13.73 8.39
CA CYS A 334 -10.68 -13.18 8.18
C CYS A 334 -11.13 -13.31 6.72
N VAL A 335 -10.27 -12.87 5.79
CA VAL A 335 -10.54 -12.94 4.35
C VAL A 335 -10.78 -14.39 3.92
N GLY A 336 -9.96 -15.33 4.38
CA GLY A 336 -10.09 -16.73 4.02
C GLY A 336 -11.35 -17.40 4.56
N LEU A 337 -11.76 -17.08 5.79
CA LEU A 337 -13.02 -17.58 6.35
C LEU A 337 -14.24 -17.03 5.60
N LEU A 338 -14.23 -15.73 5.27
CA LEU A 338 -15.30 -15.12 4.48
C LEU A 338 -15.33 -15.65 3.04
N SER A 339 -14.16 -15.82 2.41
CA SER A 339 -14.01 -16.46 1.09
C SER A 339 -14.60 -17.87 1.11
N TYR A 340 -14.27 -18.68 2.13
CA TYR A 340 -14.81 -20.02 2.26
C TYR A 340 -16.34 -20.00 2.51
N ALA A 341 -16.84 -19.06 3.31
CA ALA A 341 -18.26 -18.91 3.55
C ALA A 341 -19.03 -18.63 2.25
N ILE A 342 -18.51 -17.72 1.42
CA ILE A 342 -19.07 -17.38 0.11
C ILE A 342 -18.99 -18.59 -0.83
N ALA A 343 -17.84 -19.26 -0.90
CA ALA A 343 -17.63 -20.43 -1.75
C ALA A 343 -18.53 -21.61 -1.37
N ALA A 344 -18.80 -21.83 -0.09
CA ALA A 344 -19.69 -22.89 0.40
C ALA A 344 -21.14 -22.70 -0.11
N VAL A 345 -21.63 -21.46 -0.13
CA VAL A 345 -22.93 -21.11 -0.70
C VAL A 345 -22.89 -21.19 -2.22
N TYR A 346 -21.87 -20.60 -2.85
CA TYR A 346 -21.73 -20.56 -4.30
C TYR A 346 -21.66 -21.95 -4.94
N ALA A 347 -20.86 -22.86 -4.38
CA ALA A 347 -20.60 -24.17 -4.99
C ALA A 347 -21.58 -25.26 -4.54
N ASN A 348 -22.09 -25.19 -3.30
CA ASN A 348 -22.83 -26.29 -2.68
C ASN A 348 -24.17 -25.86 -2.05
N GLU A 349 -24.57 -24.59 -2.14
CA GLU A 349 -25.77 -24.05 -1.48
C GLU A 349 -25.78 -24.29 0.05
N ASP A 350 -24.61 -24.48 0.67
CA ASP A 350 -24.49 -24.76 2.11
C ASP A 350 -24.47 -23.46 2.93
N HIS A 351 -25.65 -22.85 3.05
CA HIS A 351 -25.84 -21.65 3.87
C HIS A 351 -25.59 -21.89 5.37
N ALA A 352 -25.71 -23.13 5.85
CA ALA A 352 -25.48 -23.45 7.26
C ALA A 352 -23.98 -23.39 7.58
N LEU A 353 -23.12 -23.94 6.71
CA LEU A 353 -21.67 -23.77 6.80
C LEU A 353 -21.29 -22.30 6.60
N GLY A 354 -21.83 -21.64 5.58
CA GLY A 354 -21.55 -20.22 5.31
C GLY A 354 -21.78 -19.34 6.54
N ARG A 355 -22.96 -19.44 7.18
CA ARG A 355 -23.26 -18.66 8.40
C ARG A 355 -22.31 -18.96 9.56
N ARG A 356 -21.96 -20.23 9.78
CA ARG A 356 -20.99 -20.61 10.82
C ARG A 356 -19.61 -19.97 10.58
N LEU A 357 -19.12 -20.01 9.34
CA LEU A 357 -17.82 -19.43 8.98
C LEU A 357 -17.80 -17.90 9.11
N VAL A 358 -18.90 -17.21 8.77
CA VAL A 358 -19.03 -15.77 9.01
C VAL A 358 -18.96 -15.45 10.50
N VAL A 359 -19.65 -16.22 11.36
CA VAL A 359 -19.56 -16.05 12.82
C VAL A 359 -18.13 -16.26 13.30
N GLU A 360 -17.44 -17.31 12.83
CA GLU A 360 -16.03 -17.53 13.17
C GLU A 360 -15.13 -16.36 12.75
N ALA A 361 -15.35 -15.77 11.56
CA ALA A 361 -14.61 -14.61 11.10
C ALA A 361 -14.78 -13.40 12.05
N THR A 362 -15.98 -13.19 12.61
CA THR A 362 -16.22 -12.09 13.57
C THR A 362 -15.47 -12.26 14.89
N THR A 363 -14.99 -13.45 15.22
CA THR A 363 -14.21 -13.68 16.45
C THR A 363 -12.76 -13.17 16.35
N ILE A 364 -12.28 -12.88 15.14
CA ILE A 364 -10.91 -12.44 14.90
C ILE A 364 -10.83 -10.92 15.04
N GLY A 365 -9.89 -10.41 15.83
CA GLY A 365 -9.77 -8.97 16.11
C GLY A 365 -9.67 -8.10 14.85
N ALA A 366 -8.94 -8.56 13.84
CA ALA A 366 -8.81 -7.89 12.54
C ALA A 366 -10.16 -7.65 11.82
N TYR A 367 -11.18 -8.47 12.10
CA TYR A 367 -12.53 -8.25 11.57
C TYR A 367 -13.10 -6.89 12.01
N HIS A 368 -12.77 -6.41 13.21
CA HIS A 368 -13.30 -5.16 13.73
C HIS A 368 -12.34 -3.98 13.58
N THR A 369 -11.03 -4.23 13.56
CA THR A 369 -10.02 -3.17 13.59
C THR A 369 -9.43 -2.84 12.22
N SER A 370 -9.60 -3.71 11.22
CA SER A 370 -9.00 -3.50 9.90
C SER A 370 -9.93 -2.75 8.94
N ASP A 371 -9.41 -1.63 8.42
CA ASP A 371 -10.05 -0.80 7.39
C ASP A 371 -9.56 -1.13 5.97
N ARG A 372 -8.89 -2.27 5.77
CA ARG A 372 -8.35 -2.65 4.46
C ARG A 372 -9.51 -2.89 3.46
N PRO A 373 -9.50 -2.27 2.26
CA PRO A 373 -10.57 -2.40 1.28
C PRO A 373 -10.89 -3.85 0.89
N VAL A 374 -9.88 -4.72 0.81
CA VAL A 374 -10.05 -6.15 0.52
C VAL A 374 -10.99 -6.82 1.52
N LEU A 375 -10.80 -6.59 2.83
CA LEU A 375 -11.65 -7.20 3.85
C LEU A 375 -13.08 -6.64 3.78
N GLN A 376 -13.23 -5.34 3.49
CA GLN A 376 -14.55 -4.75 3.28
C GLN A 376 -15.30 -5.41 2.11
N ARG A 377 -14.61 -5.73 1.00
CA ARG A 377 -15.18 -6.46 -0.15
C ARG A 377 -15.72 -7.82 0.27
N TYR A 378 -14.95 -8.62 1.00
CA TYR A 378 -15.41 -9.93 1.47
C TYR A 378 -16.55 -9.83 2.48
N LYS A 379 -16.51 -8.85 3.40
CA LYS A 379 -17.59 -8.60 4.35
C LYS A 379 -18.90 -8.25 3.64
N LEU A 380 -18.84 -7.32 2.70
CA LEU A 380 -20.02 -6.89 1.93
C LEU A 380 -20.60 -8.04 1.10
N THR A 381 -19.72 -8.80 0.43
CA THR A 381 -20.13 -9.96 -0.38
C THR A 381 -20.79 -11.01 0.50
N ALA A 382 -20.16 -11.41 1.61
CA ALA A 382 -20.73 -12.39 2.54
C ALA A 382 -22.04 -11.89 3.19
N ALA A 383 -22.14 -10.61 3.53
CA ALA A 383 -23.37 -10.02 4.03
C ALA A 383 -24.53 -10.20 3.02
N CYS A 384 -24.27 -9.96 1.73
CA CYS A 384 -25.27 -10.10 0.69
C CYS A 384 -25.63 -11.56 0.40
N THR A 385 -24.64 -12.43 0.22
CA THR A 385 -24.84 -13.78 -0.33
C THR A 385 -25.04 -14.86 0.73
N VAL A 386 -24.51 -14.66 1.94
CA VAL A 386 -24.61 -15.65 3.04
C VAL A 386 -25.66 -15.23 4.07
N LEU A 387 -25.71 -13.93 4.39
CA LEU A 387 -26.60 -13.38 5.42
C LEU A 387 -27.84 -12.69 4.86
N HIS A 388 -27.93 -12.51 3.53
CA HIS A 388 -29.05 -11.85 2.87
C HIS A 388 -29.32 -10.43 3.37
N VAL A 389 -28.27 -9.72 3.77
CA VAL A 389 -28.30 -8.31 4.18
C VAL A 389 -27.97 -7.42 2.99
N LEU A 390 -28.97 -6.72 2.47
CA LEU A 390 -28.87 -5.90 1.24
C LEU A 390 -28.66 -4.40 1.53
N THR A 391 -27.92 -4.08 2.59
CA THR A 391 -27.67 -2.69 3.01
C THR A 391 -26.40 -2.16 2.34
N PRO A 392 -26.46 -1.11 1.51
CA PRO A 392 -25.28 -0.50 0.94
C PRO A 392 -24.44 0.17 2.02
N LEU A 393 -23.13 0.19 1.82
CA LEU A 393 -22.19 0.91 2.67
C LEU A 393 -22.38 2.43 2.49
N PRO A 394 -22.42 3.20 3.58
CA PRO A 394 -22.50 4.65 3.52
C PRO A 394 -21.14 5.22 3.09
N ALA A 395 -21.15 6.09 2.06
CA ALA A 395 -20.04 6.89 1.55
C ALA A 395 -18.65 6.20 1.42
N LEU A 396 -18.20 5.97 0.18
CA LEU A 396 -16.87 5.41 -0.10
C LEU A 396 -15.82 6.53 -0.17
N CYS A 397 -14.95 6.59 0.84
CA CYS A 397 -14.13 7.75 1.14
C CYS A 397 -12.91 7.86 0.21
N ASN A 398 -12.29 6.74 -0.15
CA ASN A 398 -11.07 6.73 -0.95
C ASN A 398 -11.21 5.92 -2.26
N ALA A 399 -10.23 6.08 -3.16
CA ALA A 399 -10.25 5.41 -4.47
C ALA A 399 -10.15 3.88 -4.35
N ALA A 400 -9.32 3.38 -3.44
CA ALA A 400 -9.15 1.94 -3.23
C ALA A 400 -10.43 1.26 -2.70
N GLU A 401 -11.19 1.93 -1.83
CA GLU A 401 -12.52 1.49 -1.41
C GLU A 401 -13.50 1.50 -2.57
N ARG A 402 -13.54 2.57 -3.37
CA ARG A 402 -14.40 2.62 -4.56
C ARG A 402 -14.08 1.52 -5.55
N GLU A 403 -12.81 1.20 -5.75
CA GLU A 403 -12.39 0.09 -6.60
C GLU A 403 -12.84 -1.27 -6.00
N ALA A 404 -12.55 -1.51 -4.72
CA ALA A 404 -12.79 -2.82 -4.11
C ALA A 404 -14.27 -3.14 -3.87
N VAL A 405 -15.08 -2.16 -3.46
CA VAL A 405 -16.49 -2.39 -3.07
C VAL A 405 -17.51 -1.66 -3.95
N GLY A 406 -17.08 -0.69 -4.75
CA GLY A 406 -17.97 0.14 -5.57
C GLY A 406 -18.90 -0.65 -6.50
N PRO A 407 -18.42 -1.67 -7.24
CA PRO A 407 -19.28 -2.43 -8.15
C PRO A 407 -20.47 -3.11 -7.44
N LEU A 408 -20.22 -3.79 -6.32
CA LEU A 408 -21.25 -4.44 -5.52
C LEU A 408 -22.11 -3.42 -4.75
N ASN A 409 -21.50 -2.39 -4.18
CA ASN A 409 -22.24 -1.36 -3.44
C ASN A 409 -23.21 -0.59 -4.36
N GLY A 410 -22.81 -0.34 -5.62
CA GLY A 410 -23.67 0.22 -6.65
C GLY A 410 -24.87 -0.67 -6.97
N LEU A 411 -24.67 -2.00 -7.00
CA LEU A 411 -25.77 -2.95 -7.18
C LEU A 411 -26.77 -2.89 -6.03
N LEU A 412 -26.29 -2.79 -4.79
CA LEU A 412 -27.17 -2.65 -3.63
C LEU A 412 -27.97 -1.34 -3.67
N LEU A 413 -27.33 -0.22 -4.03
CA LEU A 413 -28.02 1.07 -4.24
C LEU A 413 -29.12 0.96 -5.31
N TYR A 414 -28.82 0.32 -6.44
CA TYR A 414 -29.79 0.10 -7.52
C TYR A 414 -30.97 -0.76 -7.06
N LEU A 415 -30.71 -1.86 -6.36
CA LEU A 415 -31.75 -2.75 -5.82
C LEU A 415 -32.63 -2.04 -4.79
N GLN A 416 -32.10 -1.07 -4.05
CA GLN A 416 -32.86 -0.28 -3.08
C GLN A 416 -33.69 0.88 -3.67
N GLY A 417 -33.43 1.29 -4.91
CA GLY A 417 -34.16 2.42 -5.50
C GLY A 417 -33.29 3.52 -6.09
N ASP A 418 -32.03 3.64 -5.64
CA ASP A 418 -31.18 4.78 -5.94
C ASP A 418 -30.36 4.55 -7.22
N GLU A 419 -31.06 4.64 -8.35
CA GLU A 419 -30.48 4.41 -9.67
C GLU A 419 -29.42 5.46 -10.04
N ALA A 420 -29.57 6.70 -9.57
CA ALA A 420 -28.64 7.79 -9.86
C ALA A 420 -27.31 7.61 -9.13
N ALA A 421 -27.34 7.25 -7.84
CA ALA A 421 -26.12 6.96 -7.09
C ALA A 421 -25.43 5.70 -7.63
N ALA A 422 -26.19 4.66 -7.97
CA ALA A 422 -25.64 3.44 -8.58
C ALA A 422 -24.94 3.73 -9.91
N ALA A 423 -25.58 4.47 -10.81
CA ALA A 423 -25.00 4.86 -12.10
C ALA A 423 -23.72 5.68 -11.94
N THR A 424 -23.72 6.65 -11.02
CA THR A 424 -22.55 7.49 -10.74
C THR A 424 -21.39 6.65 -10.21
N LEU A 425 -21.67 5.71 -9.29
CA LEU A 425 -20.66 4.85 -8.71
C LEU A 425 -20.07 3.89 -9.76
N TRP A 426 -20.89 3.21 -10.55
CA TRP A 426 -20.40 2.35 -11.63
C TRP A 426 -19.65 3.12 -12.70
N ALA A 427 -20.15 4.31 -13.09
CA ALA A 427 -19.43 5.19 -14.01
C ALA A 427 -18.08 5.63 -13.44
N SER A 428 -17.95 5.83 -12.13
CA SER A 428 -16.66 6.12 -11.49
C SER A 428 -15.71 4.91 -11.52
N CYS A 429 -16.22 3.69 -11.32
CA CYS A 429 -15.42 2.46 -11.46
C CYS A 429 -14.96 2.23 -12.91
N VAL A 430 -15.74 2.70 -13.89
CA VAL A 430 -15.43 2.60 -15.33
C VAL A 430 -14.60 3.79 -15.84
N GLY A 431 -14.66 4.94 -15.16
CA GLY A 431 -14.23 6.26 -15.63
C GLY A 431 -12.72 6.51 -15.59
N ASP A 432 -11.97 5.71 -14.84
CA ASP A 432 -10.50 5.72 -14.89
C ASP A 432 -10.02 4.91 -16.11
N LEU A 433 -10.15 5.53 -17.29
CA LEU A 433 -9.87 5.00 -18.63
C LEU A 433 -8.41 4.53 -18.89
N ALA A 434 -7.55 4.45 -17.89
CA ALA A 434 -6.13 4.11 -18.06
C ALA A 434 -5.88 2.59 -18.21
N ASP A 435 -6.71 1.73 -17.65
CA ASP A 435 -6.54 0.27 -17.77
C ASP A 435 -7.88 -0.46 -17.93
N VAL A 436 -8.25 -0.67 -19.20
CA VAL A 436 -9.45 -1.40 -19.62
C VAL A 436 -9.42 -2.88 -19.20
N ASN A 437 -8.27 -3.40 -18.72
CA ASN A 437 -8.08 -4.81 -18.41
C ASN A 437 -8.27 -5.18 -16.92
N ARG A 438 -8.81 -4.28 -16.09
CA ARG A 438 -9.15 -4.59 -14.67
C ARG A 438 -10.45 -5.38 -14.57
N ARG A 439 -10.58 -6.27 -13.58
CA ARG A 439 -11.75 -7.17 -13.45
C ARG A 439 -13.00 -6.41 -12.97
N GLU A 440 -12.79 -5.46 -12.07
CA GLU A 440 -13.81 -4.58 -11.50
C GLU A 440 -14.55 -3.78 -12.59
N TYR A 441 -13.88 -3.55 -13.73
CA TYR A 441 -14.47 -2.98 -14.95
C TYR A 441 -15.60 -3.84 -15.49
N ALA A 442 -15.41 -5.16 -15.57
CA ALA A 442 -16.41 -6.05 -16.15
C ALA A 442 -17.67 -6.08 -15.29
N PHE A 443 -17.54 -6.23 -13.96
CA PHE A 443 -18.70 -6.22 -13.05
C PHE A 443 -19.50 -4.91 -13.15
N ALA A 444 -18.82 -3.76 -13.01
CA ALA A 444 -19.49 -2.46 -13.11
C ALA A 444 -20.06 -2.22 -14.52
N GLY A 445 -19.37 -2.68 -15.56
CA GLY A 445 -19.81 -2.61 -16.95
C GLY A 445 -21.08 -3.43 -17.21
N TYR A 446 -21.18 -4.65 -16.68
CA TYR A 446 -22.40 -5.45 -16.74
C TYR A 446 -23.59 -4.70 -16.12
N CYS A 447 -23.41 -4.19 -14.90
CA CYS A 447 -24.45 -3.46 -14.19
C CYS A 447 -24.88 -2.18 -14.93
N LEU A 448 -23.93 -1.37 -15.40
CA LEU A 448 -24.21 -0.13 -16.12
C LEU A 448 -24.90 -0.41 -17.48
N GLY A 449 -24.48 -1.48 -18.17
CA GLY A 449 -25.11 -1.94 -19.39
C GLY A 449 -26.57 -2.35 -19.17
N VAL A 450 -26.88 -3.06 -18.08
CA VAL A 450 -28.26 -3.43 -17.73
C VAL A 450 -29.10 -2.20 -17.43
N LEU A 451 -28.55 -1.24 -16.69
CA LEU A 451 -29.25 0.00 -16.38
C LEU A 451 -29.64 0.75 -17.66
N PHE A 452 -28.70 0.91 -18.60
CA PHE A 452 -28.99 1.53 -19.91
C PHE A 452 -30.03 0.75 -20.71
N HIS A 453 -30.02 -0.59 -20.63
CA HIS A 453 -31.01 -1.42 -21.30
C HIS A 453 -32.43 -1.18 -20.76
N LEU A 454 -32.58 -1.19 -19.43
CA LEU A 454 -33.88 -1.10 -18.76
C LEU A 454 -34.45 0.33 -18.72
N ARG A 455 -33.59 1.35 -18.58
CA ARG A 455 -34.01 2.75 -18.32
C ARG A 455 -33.72 3.72 -19.45
N GLY A 456 -32.76 3.41 -20.31
CA GLY A 456 -32.27 4.32 -21.33
C GLY A 456 -33.15 4.46 -22.58
N GLY A 457 -34.19 3.64 -22.70
CA GLY A 457 -35.07 3.61 -23.87
C GLY A 457 -34.36 3.20 -25.17
N PRO A 458 -35.04 3.31 -26.34
CA PRO A 458 -34.49 2.86 -27.61
C PRO A 458 -33.17 3.55 -28.00
N ALA A 459 -32.98 4.80 -27.58
CA ALA A 459 -31.80 5.60 -27.91
C ALA A 459 -30.52 5.12 -27.23
N GLN A 460 -30.60 4.53 -26.02
CA GLN A 460 -29.44 4.04 -25.28
C GLN A 460 -29.19 2.54 -25.44
N ARG A 461 -30.08 1.79 -26.13
CA ARG A 461 -29.87 0.36 -26.42
C ARG A 461 -28.56 0.06 -27.16
N PRO A 462 -28.12 0.85 -28.16
CA PRO A 462 -26.82 0.63 -28.79
C PRO A 462 -25.65 0.78 -27.81
N LEU A 463 -25.73 1.77 -26.90
CA LEU A 463 -24.72 1.99 -25.87
C LEU A 463 -24.69 0.85 -24.85
N ALA A 464 -25.86 0.38 -24.40
CA ALA A 464 -25.98 -0.79 -23.52
C ALA A 464 -25.26 -2.02 -24.12
N LEU A 465 -25.47 -2.28 -25.41
CA LEU A 465 -24.85 -3.39 -26.12
C LEU A 465 -23.32 -3.22 -26.23
N GLN A 466 -22.83 -2.01 -26.49
CA GLN A 466 -21.39 -1.74 -26.53
C GLN A 466 -20.73 -1.97 -25.17
N VAL A 467 -21.33 -1.45 -24.10
CA VAL A 467 -20.80 -1.60 -22.73
C VAL A 467 -20.78 -3.07 -22.31
N MET A 468 -21.87 -3.80 -22.55
CA MET A 468 -21.94 -5.23 -22.21
C MET A 468 -20.99 -6.08 -23.04
N ALA A 469 -20.88 -5.85 -24.35
CA ALA A 469 -19.93 -6.59 -25.19
C ALA A 469 -18.48 -6.38 -24.73
N LYS A 470 -18.15 -5.16 -24.32
CA LYS A 470 -16.82 -4.84 -23.78
C LYS A 470 -16.58 -5.50 -22.42
N ALA A 471 -17.59 -5.51 -21.53
CA ALA A 471 -17.49 -6.23 -20.26
C ALA A 471 -17.23 -7.72 -20.46
N ILE A 472 -17.95 -8.37 -21.41
CA ILE A 472 -17.75 -9.79 -21.74
C ILE A 472 -16.35 -10.05 -22.30
N ALA A 473 -15.86 -9.19 -23.19
CA ALA A 473 -14.53 -9.35 -23.78
C ALA A 473 -13.40 -9.24 -22.74
N ASN A 474 -13.61 -8.47 -21.68
CA ASN A 474 -12.63 -8.25 -20.61
C ASN A 474 -12.75 -9.25 -19.45
N ASP A 475 -13.89 -9.93 -19.32
CA ASP A 475 -14.18 -10.90 -18.25
C ASP A 475 -13.61 -12.28 -18.57
N LEU A 476 -12.29 -12.42 -18.41
CA LEU A 476 -11.61 -13.68 -18.67
C LEU A 476 -12.18 -14.80 -17.78
N HIS A 477 -12.43 -15.95 -18.40
CA HIS A 477 -13.13 -17.09 -17.79
C HIS A 477 -14.58 -16.82 -17.36
N GLY A 478 -15.15 -15.62 -17.57
CA GLY A 478 -16.51 -15.27 -17.16
C GLY A 478 -16.73 -15.20 -15.65
N VAL A 479 -15.68 -14.87 -14.89
CA VAL A 479 -15.70 -14.87 -13.41
C VAL A 479 -16.63 -13.79 -12.89
N GLU A 480 -16.54 -12.57 -13.40
CA GLU A 480 -17.32 -11.45 -12.88
C GLU A 480 -18.80 -11.57 -13.27
N TYR A 481 -19.10 -12.10 -14.45
CA TYR A 481 -20.46 -12.50 -14.83
C TYR A 481 -21.04 -13.51 -13.84
N ARG A 482 -20.30 -14.58 -13.50
CA ARG A 482 -20.77 -15.60 -12.55
C ARG A 482 -20.95 -15.03 -11.15
N ASN A 483 -20.05 -14.14 -10.70
CA ASN A 483 -20.17 -13.45 -9.42
C ASN A 483 -21.43 -12.59 -9.36
N LEU A 484 -21.69 -11.77 -10.39
CA LEU A 484 -22.88 -10.93 -10.48
C LEU A 484 -24.16 -11.78 -10.52
N ALA A 485 -24.18 -12.82 -11.37
CA ALA A 485 -25.32 -13.73 -11.47
C ALA A 485 -25.57 -14.50 -10.16
N PHE A 486 -24.53 -14.84 -9.40
CA PHE A 486 -24.65 -15.43 -8.08
C PHE A 486 -25.28 -14.46 -7.08
N VAL A 487 -24.73 -13.25 -6.95
CA VAL A 487 -25.28 -12.22 -6.04
C VAL A 487 -26.76 -11.94 -6.35
N LEU A 488 -27.11 -11.80 -7.62
CA LEU A 488 -28.50 -11.55 -8.02
C LEU A 488 -29.43 -12.69 -7.65
N ARG A 489 -29.00 -13.96 -7.83
CA ARG A 489 -29.79 -15.13 -7.42
C ARG A 489 -30.07 -15.13 -5.92
N GLU A 490 -29.07 -14.83 -5.10
CA GLU A 490 -29.24 -14.69 -3.65
C GLU A 490 -30.17 -13.53 -3.29
N CYS A 491 -30.11 -12.42 -4.04
CA CYS A 491 -30.99 -11.27 -3.82
C CYS A 491 -32.45 -11.55 -4.20
N VAL A 492 -32.71 -12.38 -5.23
CA VAL A 492 -34.09 -12.69 -5.68
C VAL A 492 -34.92 -13.32 -4.56
N ALA A 493 -34.30 -14.10 -3.68
CA ALA A 493 -34.98 -14.71 -2.54
C ALA A 493 -35.60 -13.68 -1.55
N VAL A 494 -35.10 -12.44 -1.55
CA VAL A 494 -35.46 -11.40 -0.58
C VAL A 494 -36.08 -10.17 -1.24
N ALA A 495 -35.62 -9.82 -2.43
CA ALA A 495 -36.03 -8.64 -3.20
C ALA A 495 -36.23 -9.00 -4.69
N PRO A 496 -37.29 -9.76 -5.03
CA PRO A 496 -37.42 -10.44 -6.32
C PRO A 496 -37.53 -9.49 -7.51
N GLY A 497 -38.25 -8.37 -7.40
CA GLY A 497 -38.61 -7.55 -8.58
C GLY A 497 -37.40 -7.06 -9.39
N ARG A 498 -36.60 -6.15 -8.82
CA ARG A 498 -35.46 -5.55 -9.54
C ARG A 498 -34.34 -6.54 -9.80
N ALA A 499 -34.10 -7.49 -8.89
CA ALA A 499 -33.03 -8.47 -9.05
C ALA A 499 -33.32 -9.43 -10.21
N HIS A 500 -34.58 -9.84 -10.38
CA HIS A 500 -35.01 -10.69 -11.48
C HIS A 500 -34.85 -10.00 -12.84
N ASP A 501 -35.29 -8.74 -12.97
CA ASP A 501 -35.14 -7.96 -14.20
C ASP A 501 -33.67 -7.85 -14.64
N VAL A 502 -32.76 -7.63 -13.68
CA VAL A 502 -31.32 -7.55 -13.97
C VAL A 502 -30.78 -8.89 -14.45
N LEU A 503 -31.13 -9.98 -13.77
CA LEU A 503 -30.68 -11.32 -14.10
C LEU A 503 -31.16 -11.76 -15.50
N ASP A 504 -32.41 -11.44 -15.85
CA ASP A 504 -32.98 -11.75 -17.16
C ASP A 504 -32.23 -11.04 -18.29
N VAL A 505 -31.96 -9.73 -18.14
CA VAL A 505 -31.21 -8.97 -19.14
C VAL A 505 -29.79 -9.52 -19.28
N LEU A 506 -29.08 -9.77 -18.17
CA LEU A 506 -27.73 -10.32 -18.22
C LEU A 506 -27.68 -11.66 -18.94
N THR A 507 -28.63 -12.55 -18.65
CA THR A 507 -28.73 -13.87 -19.26
C THR A 507 -28.97 -13.77 -20.77
N GLN A 508 -29.89 -12.89 -21.20
CA GLN A 508 -30.17 -12.68 -22.62
C GLN A 508 -28.95 -12.20 -23.40
N TYR A 509 -28.22 -11.21 -22.87
CA TYR A 509 -27.02 -10.69 -23.52
C TYR A 509 -25.88 -11.70 -23.56
N TYR A 510 -25.69 -12.46 -22.47
CA TYR A 510 -24.67 -13.50 -22.41
C TYR A 510 -24.92 -14.60 -23.46
N LEU A 511 -26.15 -15.12 -23.55
CA LEU A 511 -26.53 -16.11 -24.56
C LEU A 511 -26.38 -15.57 -25.99
N ALA A 512 -26.78 -14.32 -26.23
CA ALA A 512 -26.64 -13.68 -27.53
C ALA A 512 -25.17 -13.49 -27.94
N HIS A 513 -24.28 -13.22 -26.98
CA HIS A 513 -22.84 -13.13 -27.23
C HIS A 513 -22.25 -14.50 -27.57
N GLN A 514 -22.60 -15.56 -26.82
CA GLN A 514 -22.13 -16.92 -27.11
C GLN A 514 -22.55 -17.39 -28.51
N ALA A 515 -23.78 -17.10 -28.93
CA ALA A 515 -24.29 -17.44 -30.26
C ALA A 515 -23.60 -16.69 -31.42
N ARG A 516 -22.88 -15.59 -31.15
CA ARG A 516 -22.10 -14.85 -32.15
C ARG A 516 -20.64 -15.29 -32.23
N GLY A 517 -20.15 -15.99 -31.20
CA GLY A 517 -18.77 -16.47 -31.09
C GLY A 517 -18.55 -17.91 -31.54
N SER A 518 -19.64 -18.68 -31.73
CA SER A 518 -19.67 -19.98 -32.42
C SER A 518 -19.92 -19.80 -33.91
#